data_AF-A0A1L2YWC4-F1
#
_entry.id   AF-A0A1L2YWC4-F1
#
_cell.length_a   1.000
_cell.length_b   1.000
_cell.length_c   1.000
_cell.angle_alpha   90.00
_cell.angle_beta   90.00
_cell.angle_gamma   90.00
#
_symmetry.space_group_name_H-M   'P 1'
#
loop_
_entity.id
_entity.type
_entity.pdbx_description
1 polymer ?
#
loop_
_entity_poly.entity_id
_entity_poly.type
_entity_poly.pdbx_seq_one_letter_code
_entity_poly.pdbx_strand_id
1 'polypeptide(L)'
;MTELTYRLFMVAEVGMLAGTVFLLMASREVDAKWRKGVYVSAVVTGIAWYHYQKMTVSFASGDFDTPLRYVDWVLTVPLMLVEVIAVTSVGAVAAEKFRTWGAAAVVMIGA
;
A
#
# COMPACT_ATOMS: atom_id res chain seq x y z
N MET A 1 -17.96 -2.51 -19.78
CA MET A 1 -16.85 -2.94 -18.88
C MET A 1 -15.76 -1.88 -18.76
N THR A 2 -15.28 -1.29 -19.86
CA THR A 2 -14.26 -0.21 -19.85
C THR A 2 -14.65 1.00 -19.01
N GLU A 3 -15.86 1.53 -19.16
CA GLU A 3 -16.34 2.67 -18.36
C GLU A 3 -16.32 2.36 -16.85
N LEU A 4 -16.78 1.16 -16.47
CA LEU A 4 -16.77 0.75 -15.05
C LEU A 4 -15.34 0.69 -14.51
N THR A 5 -14.40 0.08 -15.23
CA THR A 5 -12.99 -0.01 -14.82
C THR A 5 -12.37 1.37 -14.61
N TYR A 6 -12.61 2.29 -15.55
CA TYR A 6 -12.14 3.67 -15.43
C TYR A 6 -12.70 4.37 -14.19
N ARG A 7 -14.00 4.24 -13.94
CA ARG A 7 -14.64 4.80 -12.73
C ARG A 7 -14.10 4.17 -11.45
N LEU A 8 -13.78 2.87 -11.45
CA LEU A 8 -13.17 2.20 -10.30
C LEU A 8 -11.76 2.71 -10.02
N PHE A 9 -10.97 3.06 -11.04
CA PHE A 9 -9.68 3.72 -10.79
C PHE A 9 -9.85 5.09 -10.14
N MET A 10 -10.82 5.91 -10.58
CA MET A 10 -11.14 7.19 -9.93
C MET A 10 -11.61 7.01 -8.48
N VAL A 11 -12.44 6.01 -8.21
CA VAL A 11 -12.87 5.67 -6.84
C VAL A 11 -11.66 5.29 -5.99
N ALA A 12 -10.75 4.49 -6.54
CA ALA A 12 -9.53 4.09 -5.83
C ALA A 12 -8.59 5.28 -5.55
N GLU A 13 -8.39 6.19 -6.49
CA GLU A 13 -7.59 7.41 -6.26
C GLU A 13 -8.11 8.21 -5.07
N VAL A 14 -9.40 8.53 -5.07
CA VAL A 14 -10.03 9.31 -3.99
C VAL A 14 -9.97 8.54 -2.67
N GLY A 15 -10.29 7.24 -2.69
CA GLY A 15 -10.27 6.40 -1.51
C GLY A 15 -8.88 6.28 -0.87
N MET A 16 -7.85 6.09 -1.68
CA MET A 16 -6.47 5.95 -1.20
C MET A 16 -5.92 7.27 -0.64
N LEU A 17 -6.22 8.42 -1.27
CA LEU A 17 -5.84 9.72 -0.73
C LEU A 17 -6.59 10.03 0.58
N ALA A 18 -7.90 9.78 0.62
CA ALA A 18 -8.70 9.96 1.82
C ALA A 18 -8.19 9.07 2.96
N GLY A 19 -7.87 7.80 2.67
CA GLY A 19 -7.26 6.87 3.62
C GLY A 19 -5.92 7.36 4.14
N THR A 20 -5.05 7.87 3.26
CA THR A 20 -3.75 8.45 3.63
C THR A 20 -3.92 9.58 4.63
N VAL A 21 -4.77 10.56 4.30
CA VAL A 21 -5.01 11.74 5.16
C VAL A 21 -5.66 11.32 6.48
N PHE A 22 -6.64 10.43 6.43
CA PHE A 22 -7.29 9.89 7.62
C PHE A 22 -6.29 9.23 8.58
N LEU A 23 -5.45 8.33 8.08
CA LEU A 23 -4.47 7.61 8.90
C LEU A 23 -3.43 8.56 9.51
N LEU A 24 -2.99 9.58 8.77
CA LEU A 24 -2.09 10.61 9.30
C LEU A 24 -2.73 11.41 10.43
N MET A 25 -4.01 11.78 10.30
CA MET A 25 -4.73 12.51 11.36
C MET A 25 -4.99 11.61 12.57
N ALA A 26 -5.53 10.41 12.33
CA ALA A 26 -5.87 9.42 13.35
C ALA A 26 -4.63 8.87 14.09
N SER A 27 -3.43 9.01 13.54
CA SER A 27 -2.18 8.65 14.24
C SER A 27 -2.02 9.33 15.60
N ARG A 28 -2.67 10.48 15.82
CA ARG A 28 -2.65 11.21 17.09
C ARG A 28 -3.57 10.60 18.15
N GLU A 29 -4.56 9.82 17.72
CA GLU A 29 -5.59 9.21 18.56
C GLU A 29 -5.17 7.84 19.12
N VAL A 30 -4.06 7.29 18.64
CA VAL A 30 -3.51 6.02 19.13
C VAL A 30 -2.29 6.24 20.03
N ASP A 31 -2.08 5.29 20.95
CA ASP A 31 -0.89 5.26 21.80
C ASP A 31 0.38 5.27 20.94
N ALA A 32 1.42 5.94 21.45
CA ALA A 32 2.71 6.08 20.76
C ALA A 32 3.32 4.75 20.30
N LYS A 33 3.10 3.67 21.05
CA LYS A 33 3.59 2.31 20.72
C LYS A 33 2.97 1.73 19.43
N TRP A 34 1.77 2.17 19.03
CA TRP A 34 1.06 1.68 17.84
C TRP A 34 1.20 2.59 16.63
N ARG A 35 1.61 3.85 16.82
CA ARG A 35 1.70 4.87 15.76
C ARG A 35 2.56 4.44 14.57
N LYS A 36 3.61 3.65 14.80
CA LYS A 36 4.47 3.16 13.73
C LYS A 36 3.67 2.37 12.67
N GLY A 37 2.78 1.49 13.10
CA GLY A 37 1.91 0.73 12.19
C GLY A 37 1.03 1.67 11.38
N VAL A 38 0.36 2.62 12.05
CA VAL A 38 -0.53 3.60 11.41
C VAL A 38 0.20 4.47 10.37
N TYR A 39 1.43 4.91 10.66
CA TYR A 39 2.23 5.66 9.70
C TYR A 39 2.61 4.82 8.48
N VAL A 40 2.94 3.54 8.66
CA VAL A 40 3.22 2.64 7.54
C VAL A 40 1.95 2.46 6.68
N SER A 41 0.77 2.33 7.30
CA SER A 41 -0.51 2.26 6.58
C SER A 41 -0.80 3.53 5.76
N ALA A 42 -0.46 4.71 6.30
CA ALA A 42 -0.57 5.97 5.57
C ALA A 42 0.37 5.99 4.36
N VAL A 43 1.60 5.46 4.50
CA VAL A 43 2.55 5.35 3.39
C VAL A 43 2.04 4.39 2.31
N VAL A 44 1.50 3.23 2.70
CA VAL A 44 0.92 2.24 1.77
C VAL A 44 -0.21 2.87 0.94
N THR A 45 -1.16 3.52 1.60
CA THR A 45 -2.27 4.19 0.92
C THR A 45 -1.80 5.36 0.05
N GLY A 46 -0.76 6.10 0.46
CA GLY A 46 -0.19 7.18 -0.34
C GLY A 46 0.52 6.69 -1.61
N ILE A 47 1.27 5.59 -1.52
CA ILE A 47 1.91 4.95 -2.68
C ILE A 47 0.84 4.45 -3.66
N ALA A 48 -0.20 3.80 -3.14
CA ALA A 48 -1.31 3.32 -3.96
C ALA A 48 -2.02 4.48 -4.66
N TRP A 49 -2.32 5.58 -3.96
CA TRP A 49 -2.91 6.79 -4.55
C TRP A 49 -2.14 7.26 -5.78
N TYR A 50 -0.81 7.40 -5.66
CA TYR A 50 0.04 7.82 -6.77
C TYR A 50 -0.04 6.85 -7.96
N HIS A 51 0.04 5.53 -7.73
CA HIS A 51 -0.03 4.54 -8.80
C HIS A 51 -1.41 4.48 -9.45
N TYR A 52 -2.49 4.68 -8.68
CA TYR A 52 -3.84 4.74 -9.22
C TYR A 52 -4.03 5.89 -10.20
N GLN A 53 -3.44 7.07 -9.93
CA GLN A 53 -3.43 8.18 -10.90
C GLN A 53 -2.74 7.79 -12.22
N LYS A 54 -1.63 7.05 -12.15
CA LYS A 54 -0.92 6.57 -13.35
C LYS A 54 -1.72 5.52 -14.11
N MET A 55 -2.32 4.58 -13.39
CA MET A 55 -3.18 3.55 -13.98
C MET A 55 -4.43 4.14 -14.64
N THR A 56 -5.03 5.19 -14.09
CA THR A 56 -6.17 5.88 -14.72
C THR A 56 -5.78 6.49 -16.07
N VAL A 57 -4.65 7.20 -16.12
CA VAL A 57 -4.16 7.82 -17.36
C VAL A 57 -3.76 6.75 -18.39
N SER A 58 -3.07 5.69 -17.97
CA SER A 58 -2.70 4.58 -18.84
C SER A 58 -3.92 3.79 -19.33
N PHE A 59 -4.96 3.63 -18.51
CA PHE A 59 -6.19 2.99 -18.97
C PHE A 59 -6.93 3.86 -19.98
N ALA A 60 -6.95 5.18 -19.78
CA ALA A 60 -7.57 6.14 -20.68
C ALA A 60 -6.86 6.25 -22.04
N SER A 61 -5.56 5.90 -22.14
CA SER A 61 -4.84 5.88 -23.42
C SER A 61 -5.23 4.71 -24.34
N GLY A 62 -5.98 3.72 -23.82
CA GLY A 62 -6.39 2.54 -24.56
C GLY A 62 -5.35 1.42 -24.61
N ASP A 63 -4.16 1.63 -24.04
CA ASP A 63 -3.10 0.64 -23.87
C ASP A 63 -2.63 0.63 -22.42
N PHE A 64 -3.16 -0.32 -21.64
CA PHE A 64 -2.97 -0.37 -20.20
C PHE A 64 -1.63 -1.04 -19.82
N ASP A 65 -0.75 -0.24 -19.22
CA ASP A 65 0.56 -0.65 -18.73
C ASP A 65 0.43 -1.46 -17.42
N THR A 66 0.18 -2.76 -17.59
CA THR A 66 0.04 -3.71 -16.48
C THR A 66 1.22 -3.67 -15.49
N PRO A 67 2.50 -3.52 -15.92
CA PRO A 67 3.63 -3.29 -15.02
C PRO A 67 3.43 -2.20 -13.96
N LEU A 68 2.64 -1.13 -14.19
CA LEU A 68 2.33 -0.13 -13.15
C LEU A 68 1.75 -0.75 -11.88
N ARG A 69 0.97 -1.83 -12.03
CA ARG A 69 0.40 -2.57 -10.89
C ARG A 69 1.47 -3.32 -10.09
N TYR A 70 2.46 -3.89 -10.78
CA TYR A 70 3.54 -4.64 -10.13
C TYR A 70 4.52 -3.71 -9.42
N VAL A 71 4.76 -2.51 -9.95
CA VAL A 71 5.54 -1.46 -9.27
C VAL A 71 4.85 -1.03 -7.97
N ASP A 72 3.53 -0.88 -7.98
CA ASP A 72 2.76 -0.62 -6.75
C ASP A 72 2.89 -1.78 -5.75
N TRP A 73 2.66 -3.01 -6.19
CA TRP A 73 2.63 -4.19 -5.32
C TRP A 73 3.98 -4.54 -4.70
N VAL A 74 5.08 -4.42 -5.45
CA VAL A 74 6.42 -4.72 -4.91
C VAL A 74 6.79 -3.76 -3.77
N LEU A 75 6.18 -2.56 -3.74
CA LEU A 75 6.34 -1.59 -2.67
C LEU A 75 5.34 -1.82 -1.53
N THR A 76 4.05 -1.92 -1.86
CA THR A 76 2.98 -1.92 -0.85
C THR A 76 2.84 -3.25 -0.12
N VAL A 77 3.07 -4.39 -0.78
CA VAL A 77 2.91 -5.71 -0.14
C VAL A 77 3.93 -5.95 0.99
N PRO A 78 5.24 -5.69 0.82
CA PRO A 78 6.16 -5.75 1.94
C PRO A 78 5.81 -4.77 3.06
N LEU A 79 5.35 -3.55 2.73
CA LEU A 79 4.96 -2.56 3.72
C LEU A 79 3.72 -2.97 4.53
N MET A 80 2.74 -3.62 3.92
CA MET A 80 1.58 -4.20 4.63
C MET A 80 2.01 -5.27 5.65
N LEU A 81 3.08 -6.01 5.37
CA LEU A 81 3.64 -6.94 6.36
C LEU A 81 4.36 -6.18 7.48
N VAL A 82 5.04 -5.08 7.17
CA VAL A 82 5.71 -4.23 8.16
C VAL A 82 4.72 -3.60 9.15
N GLU A 83 3.58 -3.08 8.70
CA GLU A 83 2.56 -2.53 9.62
C GLU A 83 1.97 -3.60 10.54
N VAL A 84 1.76 -4.82 10.05
CA VAL A 84 1.28 -5.95 10.87
C VAL A 84 2.34 -6.36 11.90
N ILE A 85 3.61 -6.44 11.50
CA ILE A 85 4.71 -6.74 12.42
C ILE A 85 4.81 -5.66 13.50
N ALA A 86 4.65 -4.39 13.12
CA ALA A 86 4.75 -3.24 14.03
C ALA A 86 3.72 -3.29 15.18
N VAL A 87 2.58 -3.98 15.00
CA VAL A 87 1.54 -4.11 16.03
C VAL A 87 1.45 -5.49 16.68
N THR A 88 2.13 -6.50 16.13
CA THR A 88 2.05 -7.89 16.63
C THR A 88 3.35 -8.43 17.22
N SER A 89 4.49 -7.77 17.02
CA SER A 89 5.80 -8.32 17.40
C SER A 89 6.82 -7.24 17.75
N VAL A 90 7.77 -7.59 18.62
CA VAL A 90 8.89 -6.71 19.03
C VAL A 90 10.20 -7.50 19.09
N GLY A 91 11.33 -6.78 19.16
CA GLY A 91 12.65 -7.38 19.36
C GLY A 91 13.06 -8.37 18.27
N ALA A 92 13.70 -9.46 18.66
CA ALA A 92 14.24 -10.47 17.74
C ALA A 92 13.16 -11.12 16.85
N VAL A 93 11.96 -11.36 17.40
CA VAL A 93 10.84 -11.95 16.65
C VAL A 93 10.38 -11.02 15.52
N ALA A 94 10.31 -9.72 15.78
CA ALA A 94 9.98 -8.75 14.72
C ALA A 94 11.05 -8.71 13.63
N ALA A 95 12.33 -8.76 14.01
CA ALA A 95 13.45 -8.74 13.07
C ALA A 95 13.52 -10.02 12.21
N GLU A 96 13.14 -11.17 12.77
CA GLU A 96 13.01 -12.42 12.03
C GLU A 96 11.86 -12.36 11.02
N LYS A 97 10.65 -11.98 11.46
CA LYS A 97 9.48 -11.82 10.59
C LYS A 97 9.72 -10.83 9.47
N PHE A 98 10.38 -9.70 9.75
CA PHE A 98 10.71 -8.71 8.72
C PHE A 98 11.53 -9.32 7.59
N ARG A 99 12.55 -10.12 7.92
CA ARG A 99 13.41 -10.78 6.93
C ARG A 99 12.68 -11.86 6.16
N THR A 100 11.99 -12.76 6.86
CA THR A 100 11.35 -13.92 6.23
C THR A 100 10.11 -13.53 5.43
N TRP A 101 9.24 -12.69 6.00
CA TRP A 101 8.00 -12.26 5.34
C TRP A 101 8.29 -11.26 4.22
N GLY A 102 9.24 -10.35 4.42
CA GLY A 102 9.68 -9.42 3.38
C GLY A 102 10.24 -10.14 2.16
N ALA A 103 11.12 -11.12 2.35
CA ALA A 103 11.64 -11.94 1.26
C ALA A 103 10.53 -12.73 0.55
N ALA A 104 9.61 -13.35 1.32
CA ALA A 104 8.48 -14.09 0.77
C ALA A 104 7.56 -13.19 -0.07
N ALA A 105 7.30 -11.96 0.37
CA ALA A 105 6.50 -10.98 -0.39
C ALA A 105 7.16 -10.61 -1.72
N VAL A 106 8.47 -10.35 -1.73
CA VAL A 106 9.18 -10.02 -2.98
C VAL A 106 9.15 -11.19 -3.96
N VAL A 107 9.36 -12.43 -3.46
CA VAL A 107 9.24 -13.63 -4.30
C VAL A 107 7.82 -13.78 -4.85
N MET A 108 6.78 -13.57 -4.03
CA MET A 108 5.39 -13.67 -4.45
C MET A 108 5.02 -12.68 -5.56
N ILE A 109 5.59 -11.47 -5.56
CA ILE A 109 5.32 -10.46 -6.59
C ILE A 109 6.19 -10.65 -7.84
N GLY A 110 7.39 -11.20 -7.69
CA GLY A 110 8.33 -11.39 -8.79
C GLY A 110 8.24 -12.73 -9.53
N ALA A 111 7.57 -13.74 -8.96
CA ALA A 111 7.39 -15.07 -9.55
C ALA A 111 6.04 -15.20 -10.26
#